data_AF-G9L0Z8-F1
#
_entry.id   AF-G9L0Z8-F1
#
_cell.length_a   1.000
_cell.length_b   1.000
_cell.length_c   1.000
_cell.angle_alpha   90.00
_cell.angle_beta   90.00
_cell.angle_gamma   90.00
#
_symmetry.space_group_name_H-M   'P 1'
#
loop_
_entity.id
_entity.type
_entity.pdbx_description
1 polymer ?
#
loop_
_entity_poly.entity_id
_entity_poly.type
_entity_poly.pdbx_seq_one_letter_code
_entity_poly.pdbx_strand_id
1 'polypeptide(L)'
;GFPIVDVFTLKPLEFGKPNTLVCFVSNLFPPTLTVNWRHHLEPVEGIGPTFVSAVDELSFQAFSYLNFTPAPSDVFSCIVTHEIDSHTVVAYWVPHNALPSDLLENVLCGVAFGLGVLGIIVGLVLIIYFRKPCS
;
A
#
# COMPACT_ATOMS: atom_id res chain seq x y z
N GLY A 1 18.34 -14.61 18.89
CA GLY A 1 17.78 -15.10 17.62
C GLY A 1 18.23 -14.17 16.52
N PHE A 2 18.36 -14.65 15.28
CA PHE A 2 18.56 -13.76 14.15
C PHE A 2 17.22 -13.11 13.80
N PRO A 3 17.14 -11.76 13.75
CA PRO A 3 15.88 -11.08 13.49
C PRO A 3 15.36 -11.40 12.09
N ILE A 4 14.04 -11.61 12.00
CA ILE A 4 13.33 -11.76 10.72
C ILE A 4 12.56 -10.47 10.50
N VAL A 5 12.66 -9.91 9.29
CA VAL A 5 12.14 -8.57 8.98
C VAL A 5 11.18 -8.64 7.80
N ASP A 6 9.99 -8.09 7.99
CA ASP A 6 8.96 -7.96 6.97
C ASP A 6 8.55 -6.49 6.81
N VAL A 7 8.27 -6.06 5.58
CA VAL A 7 7.83 -4.69 5.28
C VAL A 7 6.55 -4.72 4.46
N PHE A 8 5.53 -4.01 4.95
CA PHE A 8 4.22 -3.94 4.31
C PHE A 8 3.53 -2.60 4.58
N THR A 9 2.47 -2.30 3.83
CA THR A 9 1.67 -1.08 4.03
C THR A 9 0.59 -1.32 5.07
N LEU A 10 0.32 -0.31 5.90
CA LEU A 10 -0.73 -0.35 6.92
C LEU A 10 -2.14 -0.37 6.31
N LYS A 11 -2.31 0.31 5.17
CA LYS A 11 -3.55 0.33 4.39
C LYS A 11 -3.31 -0.28 3.00
N PRO A 12 -4.36 -0.73 2.30
CA PRO A 12 -4.25 -1.10 0.90
C PRO A 12 -3.52 -0.04 0.07
N LEU A 13 -2.72 -0.48 -0.90
CA LEU A 13 -1.88 0.41 -1.69
C LEU A 13 -2.71 1.20 -2.68
N GLU A 14 -2.68 2.52 -2.56
CA GLU A 14 -3.28 3.47 -3.49
C GLU A 14 -2.26 4.56 -3.80
N PHE A 15 -1.98 4.79 -5.09
CA PHE A 15 -1.02 5.81 -5.49
C PHE A 15 -1.55 7.22 -5.20
N GLY A 16 -0.68 8.09 -4.69
CA GLY A 16 -1.03 9.48 -4.39
C GLY A 16 -1.87 9.70 -3.14
N LYS A 17 -2.27 8.63 -2.42
CA LYS A 17 -2.95 8.73 -1.12
C LYS A 17 -1.97 8.46 0.04
N PRO A 18 -2.03 9.22 1.15
CA PRO A 18 -1.17 8.98 2.31
C PRO A 18 -1.33 7.57 2.88
N ASN A 19 -0.20 6.90 3.12
CA ASN A 19 -0.12 5.57 3.71
C ASN A 19 1.05 5.50 4.70
N THR A 20 1.22 4.36 5.36
CA THR A 20 2.28 4.13 6.33
C THR A 20 2.93 2.78 6.02
N LEU A 21 4.25 2.76 5.83
CA LEU A 21 5.01 1.51 5.83
C LEU A 21 5.23 1.05 7.26
N VAL A 22 5.09 -0.24 7.45
CA VAL A 22 5.33 -0.95 8.71
C VAL A 22 6.52 -1.86 8.47
N CYS A 23 7.57 -1.70 9.27
CA CYS A 23 8.64 -2.67 9.37
C CYS A 23 8.43 -3.49 10.64
N PHE A 24 8.09 -4.76 10.45
CA PHE A 24 7.89 -5.73 11.51
C PHE A 24 9.15 -6.56 11.69
N VAL A 25 9.61 -6.67 12.93
CA VAL A 25 10.77 -7.48 13.30
C VAL A 25 10.31 -8.56 14.28
N SER A 26 10.62 -9.82 13.97
CA SER A 26 10.34 -10.97 14.82
C SER A 26 11.63 -11.77 15.12
N ASN A 27 11.52 -12.77 16.00
CA ASN A 27 12.66 -13.59 16.45
C ASN A 27 13.82 -12.78 17.06
N LEU A 28 13.48 -11.65 17.69
CA LEU A 28 14.44 -10.75 18.28
C LEU A 28 14.81 -11.24 19.68
N PHE A 29 16.09 -11.55 19.89
CA PHE A 29 16.62 -11.82 21.22
C PHE A 29 18.14 -11.69 21.24
N PRO A 30 18.72 -10.94 22.19
CA PRO A 30 18.07 -10.02 23.15
C PRO A 30 17.35 -8.81 22.51
N PRO A 31 16.55 -8.02 23.26
CA PRO A 31 15.67 -6.97 22.70
C PRO A 31 16.39 -5.65 22.37
N THR A 32 17.54 -5.72 21.70
CA THR A 32 18.38 -4.56 21.36
C THR A 32 18.61 -4.51 19.86
N LEU A 33 18.06 -3.48 19.21
CA LEU A 33 18.20 -3.27 17.77
C LEU A 33 18.16 -1.78 17.39
N THR A 34 18.63 -1.49 16.19
CA THR A 34 18.43 -0.20 15.50
C THR A 34 17.70 -0.42 14.19
N VAL A 35 16.66 0.38 13.94
CA VAL A 35 15.92 0.38 12.66
C VAL A 35 16.19 1.67 11.91
N ASN A 36 16.57 1.55 10.65
CA ASN A 36 16.74 2.68 9.73
C ASN A 36 15.90 2.47 8.47
N TRP A 37 15.35 3.55 7.93
CA TRP A 37 14.64 3.54 6.65
C TRP A 37 15.47 4.21 5.55
N ARG A 38 15.34 3.69 4.33
CA ARG A 38 15.79 4.38 3.11
C ARG A 38 14.68 4.44 2.09
N HIS A 39 14.67 5.54 1.33
CA HIS A 39 13.91 5.71 0.10
C HIS A 39 14.91 5.72 -1.05
N HIS A 40 14.79 4.74 -1.93
CA HIS A 40 15.79 4.34 -2.92
C HIS A 40 17.15 4.04 -2.28
N LEU A 41 18.03 5.04 -2.20
CA LEU A 41 19.36 4.94 -1.62
C LEU A 41 19.59 5.96 -0.49
N GLU A 42 18.65 6.87 -0.28
CA GLU A 42 18.80 7.98 0.65
C GLU A 42 18.16 7.66 2.02
N PRO A 43 18.83 8.00 3.14
CA PRO A 43 18.23 7.90 4.46
C PRO A 43 16.97 8.76 4.57
N VAL A 44 15.94 8.24 5.24
CA VAL A 44 14.72 8.99 5.51
C VAL A 44 14.78 9.57 6.91
N GLU A 45 14.55 10.88 7.03
CA GLU A 45 14.48 11.59 8.32
C GLU A 45 13.05 11.59 8.88
N GLY A 46 12.90 11.83 10.19
CA GLY A 46 11.59 11.98 10.83
C GLY A 46 10.82 10.66 11.05
N ILE A 47 11.55 9.54 11.12
CA ILE A 47 10.99 8.23 11.46
C ILE A 47 10.49 8.26 12.92
N GLY A 48 9.32 7.66 13.18
CA GLY A 48 8.83 7.47 14.55
C GLY A 48 9.74 6.54 15.38
N PRO A 49 9.57 6.50 16.71
CA PRO A 49 10.34 5.59 17.55
C PRO A 49 10.06 4.13 17.17
N THR A 50 11.03 3.26 17.44
CA THR A 50 10.85 1.81 17.32
C THR A 50 10.19 1.28 18.60
N PHE A 51 9.09 0.57 18.46
CA PHE A 51 8.35 -0.01 19.59
C PHE A 51 8.73 -1.47 19.74
N VAL A 52 9.27 -1.86 20.89
CA VAL A 52 9.65 -3.24 21.21
C VAL A 52 8.67 -3.81 22.24
N SER A 53 8.20 -5.03 22.01
CA SER A 53 7.31 -5.74 22.92
C SER A 53 7.75 -7.19 23.10
N ALA A 54 7.57 -7.72 24.32
CA ALA A 54 7.75 -9.14 24.58
C ALA A 54 6.61 -9.96 23.94
N VAL A 55 6.94 -11.16 23.50
CA VAL A 55 6.02 -12.18 22.96
C VAL A 55 6.22 -13.46 23.78
N ASP A 56 5.38 -14.48 23.58
CA ASP A 56 5.54 -15.80 24.17
C ASP A 56 6.93 -16.40 23.87
N GLU A 57 7.31 -17.43 24.64
CA GLU A 57 8.57 -18.18 24.46
C GLU A 57 9.85 -17.34 24.66
N LEU A 58 9.82 -16.33 25.55
CA LEU A 58 10.95 -15.44 25.86
C LEU A 58 11.51 -14.70 24.63
N SER A 59 10.68 -14.49 23.61
CA SER A 59 11.03 -13.78 22.39
C SER A 59 10.53 -12.34 22.42
N PHE A 60 11.06 -11.52 21.53
CA PHE A 60 10.63 -10.13 21.36
C PHE A 60 10.28 -9.87 19.90
N GLN A 61 9.47 -8.84 19.71
CA GLN A 61 9.16 -8.29 18.41
C GLN A 61 9.29 -6.77 18.44
N ALA A 62 9.51 -6.16 17.29
CA ALA A 62 9.58 -4.72 17.15
C ALA A 62 8.82 -4.20 15.93
N PHE A 63 8.34 -2.96 16.04
CA PHE A 63 7.66 -2.25 14.96
C PHE A 63 8.26 -0.87 14.77
N SER A 64 8.53 -0.53 13.51
CA SER A 64 8.87 0.84 13.08
C SER A 64 7.90 1.27 11.99
N TYR A 65 7.55 2.56 12.00
CA TYR A 65 6.54 3.13 11.12
C TYR A 65 7.11 4.29 10.32
N LEU A 66 6.84 4.32 9.02
CA LEU A 66 7.23 5.40 8.13
C LEU A 66 6.01 5.91 7.34
N ASN A 67 5.63 7.16 7.57
CA ASN A 67 4.56 7.79 6.79
C ASN A 67 5.09 8.20 5.41
N PHE A 68 4.33 7.89 4.36
CA PHE A 68 4.71 8.19 2.99
C PHE A 68 3.48 8.33 2.09
N THR A 69 3.68 8.85 0.89
CA THR A 69 2.66 8.86 -0.17
C THR A 69 3.19 7.99 -1.31
N PRO A 70 2.60 6.81 -1.58
CA PRO A 70 3.14 5.86 -2.56
C PRO A 70 3.14 6.42 -3.98
N ALA A 71 4.25 6.17 -4.69
CA ALA A 71 4.43 6.42 -6.11
C ALA A 71 4.87 5.14 -6.86
N PRO A 72 4.60 5.01 -8.17
CA PRO A 72 4.88 3.77 -8.92
C PRO A 72 6.34 3.32 -8.97
N SER A 73 7.29 4.24 -8.84
CA SER A 73 8.72 3.97 -8.91
C SER A 73 9.39 3.91 -7.54
N ASP A 74 8.60 3.87 -6.45
CA ASP A 74 9.15 3.86 -5.11
C ASP A 74 9.84 2.54 -4.80
N VAL A 75 10.97 2.64 -4.11
CA VAL A 75 11.64 1.52 -3.47
C VAL A 75 11.96 1.97 -2.07
N PHE A 76 11.41 1.29 -1.07
CA PHE A 76 11.77 1.53 0.33
C PHE A 76 12.53 0.34 0.88
N SER A 77 13.43 0.59 1.82
CA SER A 77 14.08 -0.49 2.56
C SER A 77 14.05 -0.21 4.06
N CYS A 78 13.68 -1.22 4.83
CA CYS A 78 13.89 -1.25 6.27
C CYS A 78 15.19 -2.01 6.56
N ILE A 79 16.11 -1.35 7.26
CA ILE A 79 17.41 -1.89 7.66
C ILE A 79 17.39 -2.08 9.16
N VAL A 80 17.52 -3.33 9.60
CA VAL A 80 17.50 -3.69 11.02
C VAL A 80 18.86 -4.23 11.41
N THR A 81 19.51 -3.57 12.36
CA THR A 81 20.78 -4.00 12.93
C THR A 81 20.54 -4.54 14.33
N HIS A 82 20.93 -5.79 14.57
CA HIS A 82 20.94 -6.39 15.90
C HIS A 82 22.23 -5.97 16.62
N GLU A 83 22.09 -5.26 17.74
CA GLU A 83 23.21 -4.54 18.37
C GLU A 83 24.30 -5.48 18.94
N ILE A 84 23.95 -6.72 19.26
CA ILE A 84 24.84 -7.63 19.99
C ILE A 84 25.87 -8.29 19.08
N ASP A 85 25.44 -8.72 17.89
CA ASP A 85 26.28 -9.40 16.91
C ASP A 85 26.56 -8.54 15.67
N SER A 86 26.05 -7.30 15.65
CA SER A 86 26.09 -6.40 14.49
C SER A 86 25.51 -7.04 13.23
N HIS A 87 24.62 -8.02 13.38
CA HIS A 87 23.96 -8.66 12.26
C HIS A 87 22.90 -7.73 11.67
N THR A 88 23.02 -7.42 10.39
CA THR A 88 22.10 -6.52 9.68
C THR A 88 21.24 -7.29 8.69
N VAL A 89 19.93 -7.06 8.77
CA VAL A 89 18.93 -7.58 7.83
C VAL A 89 18.28 -6.42 7.09
N VAL A 90 18.11 -6.56 5.79
CA VAL A 90 17.46 -5.55 4.94
C VAL A 90 16.23 -6.17 4.28
N ALA A 91 15.09 -5.55 4.50
CA ALA A 91 13.83 -5.92 3.85
C ALA A 91 13.39 -4.78 2.93
N TYR A 92 13.00 -5.14 1.70
CA TYR A 92 12.58 -4.19 0.68
C TYR A 92 11.07 -4.17 0.52
N TRP A 93 10.55 -3.00 0.21
CA TRP A 93 9.18 -2.81 -0.24
C TRP A 93 9.16 -2.12 -1.59
N VAL A 94 8.37 -2.66 -2.50
CA VAL A 94 8.07 -2.08 -3.80
C VAL A 94 6.55 -2.09 -4.03
N PRO A 95 6.00 -1.08 -4.72
CA PRO A 95 4.59 -1.06 -5.07
C PRO A 95 4.19 -2.29 -5.90
N HIS A 96 3.18 -3.04 -5.44
CA HIS A 96 2.58 -4.13 -6.20
C HIS A 96 1.07 -4.20 -5.96
N ASN A 97 0.31 -4.54 -7.01
CA ASN A 97 -1.16 -4.65 -6.96
C ASN A 97 -1.86 -3.44 -6.33
N ALA A 98 -1.49 -2.23 -6.75
CA ALA A 98 -2.17 -1.01 -6.30
C ALA A 98 -3.64 -1.03 -6.73
N LEU A 99 -4.52 -0.58 -5.83
CA LEU A 99 -5.93 -0.36 -6.13
C LEU A 99 -6.07 0.73 -7.21
N PRO A 100 -7.04 0.59 -8.12
CA PRO A 100 -7.37 1.64 -9.07
C PRO A 100 -7.86 2.89 -8.30
N SER A 101 -7.63 4.06 -8.89
CA SER A 101 -8.05 5.31 -8.27
C SER A 101 -9.57 5.47 -8.31
N ASP A 102 -10.15 6.00 -7.22
CA ASP A 102 -11.59 6.31 -7.13
C ASP A 102 -12.08 7.16 -8.31
N LEU A 103 -11.23 8.07 -8.81
CA LEU A 103 -11.53 8.91 -9.96
C LEU A 103 -11.78 8.07 -11.22
N LEU A 104 -10.90 7.09 -11.49
CA LEU A 104 -11.04 6.23 -12.66
C LEU A 104 -12.32 5.41 -12.56
N GLU A 105 -12.61 4.85 -11.39
CA GLU A 105 -13.84 4.08 -11.14
C GLU A 105 -15.10 4.93 -11.36
N ASN A 106 -15.14 6.13 -10.78
CA ASN A 106 -16.26 7.05 -10.91
C ASN A 106 -16.49 7.51 -12.36
N VAL A 107 -15.41 7.77 -13.11
CA VAL A 107 -15.49 8.14 -14.54
C VAL A 107 -16.03 6.98 -15.36
N LEU A 108 -15.54 5.77 -15.14
CA LEU A 108 -16.01 4.57 -15.85
C LEU A 108 -17.50 4.32 -15.59
N CYS A 109 -17.93 4.41 -14.32
CA CYS A 109 -19.34 4.31 -13.96
C CYS A 109 -20.17 5.41 -14.65
N GLY A 110 -19.73 6.67 -14.59
CA GLY A 110 -20.42 7.79 -15.23
C GLY A 110 -20.59 7.61 -16.74
N VAL A 111 -19.55 7.16 -17.44
CA VAL A 111 -19.60 6.86 -18.88
C VAL A 111 -20.58 5.71 -19.17
N ALA A 112 -20.52 4.63 -18.39
CA ALA A 112 -21.42 3.49 -18.55
C ALA A 112 -22.89 3.90 -18.36
N PHE A 113 -23.20 4.67 -17.32
CA PHE A 113 -24.55 5.21 -17.10
C PHE A 113 -24.98 6.13 -18.24
N GLY A 114 -24.11 7.03 -18.70
CA GLY A 114 -24.41 7.95 -19.81
C GLY A 114 -24.74 7.22 -21.11
N LEU A 115 -23.92 6.24 -21.49
CA LEU A 115 -24.15 5.39 -22.66
C LEU A 115 -25.43 4.56 -22.53
N GLY A 116 -25.72 4.04 -21.33
CA GLY A 116 -26.95 3.31 -21.04
C GLY A 116 -28.20 4.18 -21.28
N VAL A 117 -28.21 5.41 -20.74
CA VAL A 117 -29.34 6.35 -20.94
C VAL A 117 -29.50 6.73 -22.40
N LEU A 118 -28.41 7.01 -23.12
CA LEU A 118 -28.42 7.27 -24.56
C LEU A 118 -29.01 6.10 -25.35
N GLY A 119 -28.61 4.87 -25.02
CA GLY A 119 -29.15 3.66 -25.62
C GLY A 119 -30.67 3.51 -25.41
N ILE A 120 -31.15 3.84 -24.21
CA ILE A 120 -32.60 3.82 -23.91
C ILE A 120 -33.34 4.86 -24.75
N ILE A 121 -32.83 6.09 -24.84
CA ILE A 121 -33.49 7.17 -25.62
C ILE A 121 -33.56 6.79 -27.10
N VAL A 122 -32.44 6.35 -27.68
CA VAL A 122 -32.39 5.93 -29.09
C VAL A 122 -33.31 4.74 -29.33
N GLY A 123 -33.32 3.76 -28.43
CA GLY A 123 -34.22 2.61 -28.50
C GLY A 123 -35.70 3.02 -28.52
N LEU A 124 -36.10 3.93 -27.62
CA LEU A 124 -37.47 4.45 -27.58
C LEU A 124 -37.84 5.20 -28.88
N VAL A 125 -36.95 6.05 -29.40
CA VAL A 125 -37.18 6.78 -30.65
C VAL A 125 -37.36 5.82 -31.83
N LEU A 126 -36.50 4.80 -31.94
CA LEU A 126 -36.61 3.78 -33.00
C LEU A 126 -37.91 2.99 -32.88
N ILE A 127 -38.31 2.57 -31.67
CA ILE A 127 -39.58 1.86 -31.44
C ILE A 127 -40.77 2.72 -31.89
N ILE A 128 -40.78 4.01 -31.54
CA ILE A 128 -41.85 4.93 -31.97
C ILE A 128 -41.86 5.07 -33.49
N TYR A 129 -40.69 5.23 -34.10
CA TYR A 129 -40.56 5.38 -35.55
C TYR A 129 -41.11 4.17 -36.31
N PHE A 130 -40.71 2.96 -35.93
CA PHE A 130 -41.18 1.72 -36.58
C PHE A 130 -42.63 1.34 -36.24
N ARG A 131 -43.19 1.87 -35.15
CA ARG A 131 -44.61 1.66 -34.79
C ARG A 131 -45.57 2.65 -35.47
N LYS A 132 -45.09 3.67 -36.18
CA LYS A 132 -45.97 4.53 -36.97
C LYS A 132 -46.57 3.71 -38.12
N PRO A 133 -47.89 3.54 -38.21
CA PRO A 133 -48.51 2.85 -39.33
C PRO A 133 -48.25 3.65 -40.61
N CYS A 134 -47.78 2.96 -41.66
CA CYS A 134 -47.78 3.53 -43.01
C CYS A 134 -49.23 3.89 -43.36
N SER A 135 -49.49 5.18 -43.61
CA SER A 135 -50.74 5.65 -44.22
C SER A 135 -50.71 5.46 -45.73
#